data_AF-A0A7I4YBT5-F1
#
_entry.id   AF-A0A7I4YBT5-F1
#
_cell.length_a   1.000
_cell.length_b   1.000
_cell.length_c   1.000
_cell.angle_alpha   90.00
_cell.angle_beta   90.00
_cell.angle_gamma   90.00
#
_symmetry.space_group_name_H-M   'P 1'
#
loop_
_entity.id
_entity.type
_entity.pdbx_description
1 polymer ?
#
loop_
_entity_poly.entity_id
_entity_poly.type
_entity_poly.pdbx_seq_one_letter_code
_entity_poly.pdbx_strand_id
1 'polypeptide(L)'
;MGTPSNVGQHRGPLSFEKISLTTQLLCPQGRDGLLSHGPCSKTYAQCVNGTEYVMNCPVNLVFNGARAECDYPESIGCSRNGPYAVGRCSAEYVSCWEGANTDSRCHGNLIFNPHNGQCDYRYNVPECHRMPRAAVESAQMPWYPQILASDATM
;
A
#
# COMPACT_ATOMS: atom_id res chain seq x y z
N MET A 1 -42.39 4.34 -41.83
CA MET A 1 -41.26 3.71 -41.14
C MET A 1 -41.38 4.06 -39.65
N GLY A 2 -42.04 3.19 -38.86
CA GLY A 2 -42.10 3.30 -37.39
C GLY A 2 -40.92 2.55 -36.77
N THR A 3 -40.46 2.75 -35.54
CA THR A 3 -40.92 3.49 -34.34
C THR A 3 -39.67 3.99 -33.59
N PRO A 4 -39.75 5.05 -32.77
CA PRO A 4 -38.79 5.28 -31.69
C PRO A 4 -39.28 4.56 -30.43
N SER A 5 -38.49 3.60 -29.91
CA SER A 5 -38.74 3.05 -28.58
C SER A 5 -38.19 3.98 -27.50
N ASN A 6 -39.13 4.64 -26.82
CA ASN A 6 -39.19 4.99 -25.39
C ASN A 6 -38.33 4.07 -24.47
N VAL A 7 -37.86 4.40 -23.27
CA VAL A 7 -38.09 5.44 -22.24
C VAL A 7 -37.01 5.21 -21.16
N GLY A 8 -36.66 6.22 -20.35
CA GLY A 8 -36.11 5.93 -19.02
C GLY A 8 -35.19 6.99 -18.45
N GLN A 9 -35.76 7.90 -17.67
CA GLN A 9 -35.06 8.83 -16.78
C GLN A 9 -34.35 8.06 -15.66
N HIS A 10 -33.11 8.41 -15.34
CA HIS A 10 -32.55 8.20 -14.01
C HIS A 10 -31.92 9.51 -13.50
N ARG A 11 -32.75 10.27 -12.77
CA ARG A 11 -32.29 11.12 -11.67
C ARG A 11 -31.92 10.20 -10.51
N GLY A 12 -30.70 10.32 -10.01
CA GLY A 12 -30.22 9.67 -8.79
C GLY A 12 -28.76 10.08 -8.52
N PRO A 13 -28.35 10.31 -7.27
CA PRO A 13 -27.00 10.75 -6.94
C PRO A 13 -26.00 9.66 -7.33
N LEU A 14 -24.87 10.06 -7.89
CA LEU A 14 -23.76 9.15 -8.19
C LEU A 14 -23.40 8.40 -6.88
N SER A 15 -23.71 7.12 -6.86
CA SER A 15 -23.48 6.21 -5.75
C SER A 15 -21.98 6.06 -5.53
N PHE A 16 -21.50 6.63 -4.43
CA PHE A 16 -20.21 6.32 -3.81
C PHE A 16 -20.25 4.88 -3.25
N GLU A 17 -20.23 3.86 -4.11
CA GLU A 17 -20.03 2.46 -3.68
C GLU A 17 -19.18 1.66 -4.66
N LYS A 18 -17.97 2.16 -4.92
CA LYS A 18 -16.85 1.29 -5.25
C LYS A 18 -15.60 1.91 -4.66
N ILE A 19 -15.28 1.54 -3.43
CA ILE A 19 -13.95 1.80 -2.86
C ILE A 19 -13.00 0.97 -3.71
N SER A 20 -12.42 1.63 -4.71
CA SER A 20 -11.47 1.07 -5.65
C SER A 20 -10.18 0.78 -4.87
N LEU A 21 -9.96 -0.48 -4.54
CA LEU A 21 -8.70 -1.01 -4.01
C LEU A 21 -7.60 -1.03 -5.10
N THR A 22 -7.51 0.06 -5.86
CA THR A 22 -6.46 0.35 -6.84
C THR A 22 -5.58 1.43 -6.24
N THR A 23 -4.34 1.07 -5.92
CA THR A 23 -3.15 1.92 -5.85
C THR A 23 -3.42 3.42 -6.01
N GLN A 24 -3.76 4.13 -4.93
CA GLN A 24 -3.51 5.56 -4.80
C GLN A 24 -3.19 5.86 -3.36
N LEU A 25 -1.90 6.13 -3.08
CA LEU A 25 -1.49 6.85 -1.89
C LEU A 25 -2.10 8.26 -2.00
N LEU A 26 -3.33 8.42 -1.53
CA LEU A 26 -3.94 9.73 -1.39
C LEU A 26 -3.26 10.45 -0.22
N CYS A 27 -2.70 11.63 -0.50
CA CYS A 27 -2.29 12.57 0.53
C CYS A 27 -3.37 12.61 1.62
N PRO A 28 -3.03 12.32 2.90
CA PRO A 28 -4.01 12.37 3.97
C PRO A 28 -4.64 13.76 3.99
N GLN A 29 -5.97 13.84 4.10
CA GLN A 29 -6.66 15.14 4.13
C GLN A 29 -6.02 16.07 5.16
N GLY A 30 -5.61 17.26 4.70
CA GLY A 30 -5.00 18.29 5.54
C GLY A 30 -3.56 18.03 5.98
N ARG A 31 -2.83 17.08 5.38
CA ARG A 31 -1.39 16.91 5.63
C ARG A 31 -0.55 17.37 4.44
N ASP A 32 0.39 18.25 4.73
CA ASP A 32 1.47 18.62 3.83
C ASP A 32 2.70 17.76 4.13
N GLY A 33 3.52 17.52 3.11
CA GLY A 33 4.78 16.81 3.28
C GLY A 33 5.18 15.96 2.08
N LEU A 34 6.30 15.26 2.23
CA LEU A 34 6.80 14.35 1.21
C LEU A 34 6.54 12.91 1.65
N LEU A 35 5.92 12.11 0.78
CA LEU A 35 5.52 10.75 1.05
C LEU A 35 6.12 9.81 0.02
N SER A 36 6.77 8.74 0.49
CA SER A 36 7.26 7.71 -0.42
C SER A 36 6.11 6.92 -1.02
N HIS A 37 6.17 6.63 -2.31
CA HIS A 37 5.24 5.69 -2.96
C HIS A 37 5.53 4.22 -2.63
N GLY A 38 6.67 3.93 -2.00
CA GLY A 38 7.06 2.60 -1.58
C GLY A 38 8.51 2.56 -1.11
N PRO A 39 8.98 1.46 -0.49
CA PRO A 39 10.40 1.31 -0.24
C PRO A 39 11.14 1.26 -1.59
N CYS A 40 12.32 1.88 -1.64
CA CYS A 40 13.14 1.97 -2.86
C CYS A 40 12.45 2.66 -4.05
N SER A 41 11.39 3.43 -3.82
CA SER A 41 10.69 4.14 -4.89
C SER A 41 11.54 5.28 -5.45
N LYS A 42 11.60 5.39 -6.77
CA LYS A 42 12.15 6.57 -7.47
C LYS A 42 11.16 7.72 -7.51
N THR A 43 9.87 7.44 -7.26
CA THR A 43 8.82 8.45 -7.19
C THR A 43 8.39 8.70 -5.75
N TYR A 44 8.03 9.95 -5.47
CA TYR A 44 7.45 10.37 -4.20
C TYR A 44 6.34 11.38 -4.46
N ALA A 45 5.42 11.49 -3.51
CA ALA A 45 4.38 12.49 -3.52
C ALA A 45 4.81 13.70 -2.70
N GLN A 46 4.65 14.90 -3.26
CA GLN A 46 4.53 16.12 -2.48
C GLN A 46 3.04 16.38 -2.24
N CYS A 47 2.65 16.45 -0.98
CA CYS A 47 1.30 16.77 -0.56
C CYS A 47 1.19 18.25 -0.23
N VAL A 48 0.22 18.94 -0.82
CA VAL A 48 -0.14 20.32 -0.48
C VAL A 48 -1.66 20.39 -0.34
N ASN A 49 -2.13 20.64 0.88
CA ASN A 49 -3.55 20.69 1.25
C ASN A 49 -4.35 19.46 0.78
N GLY A 50 -3.77 18.27 0.95
CA GLY A 50 -4.36 17.00 0.49
C GLY A 50 -4.31 16.76 -1.02
N THR A 51 -3.69 17.66 -1.80
CA THR A 51 -3.44 17.47 -3.24
C THR A 51 -2.07 16.84 -3.45
N GLU A 52 -2.02 15.77 -4.25
CA GLU A 52 -0.80 15.03 -4.58
C GLU A 52 -0.10 15.60 -5.82
N TYR A 53 1.21 15.81 -5.70
CA TYR A 53 2.11 16.14 -6.80
C TYR A 53 3.21 15.08 -6.85
N VAL A 54 3.17 14.22 -7.88
CA VAL A 54 4.17 13.15 -8.03
C VAL A 54 5.46 13.70 -8.61
N MET A 55 6.56 13.42 -7.91
CA MET A 55 7.90 13.87 -8.24
C MET A 55 8.81 12.66 -8.50
N ASN A 56 9.84 12.86 -9.31
CA ASN A 56 10.87 11.85 -9.58
C ASN A 56 12.18 12.23 -8.90
N CYS A 57 12.83 11.26 -8.27
CA CYS A 57 14.21 11.41 -7.84
C CYS A 57 15.16 11.48 -9.05
N PRO A 58 16.32 12.15 -8.89
CA PRO A 58 17.39 12.12 -9.88
C PRO A 58 17.82 10.69 -10.22
N VAL A 59 18.52 10.56 -11.36
CA VAL A 59 18.99 9.25 -11.84
C VAL A 59 19.78 8.51 -10.75
N ASN A 60 19.45 7.23 -10.57
CA ASN A 60 20.03 6.31 -9.60
C ASN A 60 19.76 6.61 -8.11
N LEU A 61 18.83 7.51 -7.78
CA LEU A 61 18.42 7.77 -6.40
C LEU A 61 17.00 7.25 -6.12
N VAL A 62 16.72 7.00 -4.85
CA VAL A 62 15.42 6.59 -4.33
C VAL A 62 15.01 7.52 -3.20
N PHE A 63 13.71 7.70 -2.99
CA PHE A 63 13.24 8.60 -1.95
C PHE A 63 13.40 7.97 -0.56
N ASN A 64 14.22 8.61 0.26
CA ASN A 64 14.39 8.27 1.67
C ASN A 64 13.32 9.00 2.50
N GLY A 65 12.24 8.29 2.81
CA GLY A 65 11.14 8.84 3.61
C GLY A 65 11.51 9.24 5.04
N ALA A 66 12.64 8.77 5.59
CA ALA A 66 13.10 9.17 6.92
C ALA A 66 13.82 10.53 6.90
N ARG A 67 14.48 10.87 5.78
CA ARG A 67 15.22 12.13 5.58
C ARG A 67 14.46 13.14 4.71
N ALA A 68 13.35 12.70 4.11
CA ALA A 68 12.53 13.47 3.17
C ALA A 68 13.34 13.99 1.96
N GLU A 69 14.27 13.19 1.46
CA GLU A 69 15.12 13.53 0.32
C GLU A 69 15.42 12.31 -0.54
N CYS A 70 15.89 12.55 -1.76
CA CYS A 70 16.41 11.47 -2.61
C CYS A 70 17.81 11.09 -2.13
N ASP A 71 17.98 9.84 -1.73
CA ASP A 71 19.23 9.30 -1.20
C ASP A 71 19.67 8.09 -2.02
N TYR A 72 20.90 7.65 -1.80
CA TYR A 72 21.43 6.46 -2.44
C TYR A 72 20.65 5.21 -1.98
N PRO A 73 20.33 4.27 -2.87
CA PRO A 73 19.63 3.04 -2.52
C PRO A 73 20.23 2.31 -1.30
N GLU A 74 21.55 2.20 -1.25
CA GLU A 74 22.31 1.56 -0.18
C GLU A 74 22.10 2.22 1.19
N SER A 75 21.82 3.53 1.24
CA SER A 75 21.61 4.27 2.49
C SER A 75 20.35 3.82 3.24
N ILE A 76 19.39 3.22 2.53
CA ILE A 76 18.12 2.71 3.06
C ILE A 76 17.93 1.20 2.82
N GLY A 77 19.02 0.48 2.50
CA GLY A 77 18.98 -0.97 2.31
C GLY A 77 18.36 -1.42 0.98
N CYS A 78 18.24 -0.53 0.00
CA CYS A 78 17.87 -0.87 -1.36
C CYS A 78 19.11 -1.29 -2.14
N SER A 79 19.19 -2.55 -2.53
CA SER A 79 20.19 -3.00 -3.50
C SER A 79 19.81 -2.55 -4.92
N ARG A 80 20.79 -2.42 -5.83
CA ARG A 80 20.46 -2.22 -7.27
C ARG A 80 19.67 -3.38 -7.86
N ASN A 81 19.85 -4.56 -7.28
CA ASN A 81 19.28 -5.81 -7.76
C ASN A 81 18.51 -6.48 -6.64
N GLY A 82 17.28 -6.88 -6.92
CA GLY A 82 16.46 -7.67 -6.00
C GLY A 82 15.00 -7.25 -5.96
N PRO A 83 14.17 -8.02 -5.26
CA PRO A 83 12.77 -7.71 -5.05
C PRO A 83 12.55 -6.85 -3.79
N TYR A 84 11.62 -5.90 -3.88
CA TYR A 84 11.28 -4.95 -2.81
C TYR A 84 9.78 -4.90 -2.61
N ALA A 85 9.34 -4.96 -1.36
CA ALA A 85 7.91 -4.91 -1.02
C ALA A 85 7.29 -3.62 -1.55
N VAL A 86 6.05 -3.64 -2.03
CA VAL A 86 5.32 -2.40 -2.29
C VAL A 86 4.22 -2.30 -1.25
N GLY A 87 4.29 -1.27 -0.41
CA GLY A 87 3.33 -1.11 0.69
C GLY A 87 3.49 -2.15 1.80
N ARG A 88 2.44 -2.30 2.60
CA ARG A 88 2.41 -3.22 3.76
C ARG A 88 1.63 -4.47 3.43
N CYS A 89 2.17 -5.65 3.75
CA CYS A 89 1.44 -6.91 3.64
C CYS A 89 0.80 -7.11 2.25
N SER A 90 1.56 -6.85 1.19
CA SER A 90 1.08 -6.80 -0.19
C SER A 90 1.60 -7.99 -1.00
N ALA A 91 0.79 -8.46 -1.94
CA ALA A 91 1.21 -9.45 -2.94
C ALA A 91 2.02 -8.79 -4.06
N GLU A 92 1.95 -7.47 -4.18
CA GLU A 92 2.69 -6.64 -5.11
C GLU A 92 4.09 -6.31 -4.57
N TYR A 93 5.08 -6.35 -5.45
CA TYR A 93 6.45 -6.02 -5.15
C TYR A 93 7.13 -5.49 -6.42
N VAL A 94 8.22 -4.75 -6.26
CA VAL A 94 9.02 -4.26 -7.39
C VAL A 94 10.29 -5.07 -7.47
N SER A 95 10.56 -5.64 -8.65
CA SER A 95 11.87 -6.23 -8.96
C SER A 95 12.76 -5.15 -9.58
N CYS A 96 13.90 -4.86 -8.96
CA CYS A 96 14.92 -3.99 -9.55
C CYS A 96 16.03 -4.86 -10.14
N TRP A 97 16.43 -4.55 -11.37
CA TRP A 97 17.61 -5.13 -12.00
C TRP A 97 18.34 -4.06 -12.80
N GLU A 98 19.60 -3.77 -12.46
CA GLU A 98 20.44 -2.75 -13.10
C GLU A 98 19.75 -1.39 -13.25
N GLY A 99 18.95 -1.01 -12.24
CA GLY A 99 18.22 0.25 -12.21
C GLY A 99 16.92 0.26 -13.03
N ALA A 100 16.54 -0.83 -13.68
CA ALA A 100 15.21 -1.02 -14.25
C ALA A 100 14.28 -1.65 -13.21
N ASN A 101 13.11 -1.03 -13.00
CA ASN A 101 12.09 -1.52 -12.07
C ASN A 101 11.00 -2.25 -12.86
N THR A 102 10.53 -3.36 -12.34
CA THR A 102 9.38 -4.09 -12.90
C THR A 102 8.39 -4.41 -11.80
N ASP A 103 7.15 -3.95 -11.98
CA ASP A 103 6.04 -4.28 -11.11
C ASP A 103 5.75 -5.77 -11.20
N SER A 104 5.77 -6.43 -10.06
CA SER A 104 5.67 -7.88 -9.94
C SER A 104 4.59 -8.23 -8.92
N ARG A 105 4.06 -9.44 -9.02
CA ARG A 105 3.01 -9.94 -8.13
C ARG A 105 3.29 -11.37 -7.73
N CYS A 106 3.08 -11.69 -6.46
CA CYS A 106 3.12 -13.04 -5.94
C CYS A 106 1.99 -13.90 -6.53
N HIS A 107 2.26 -15.18 -6.77
CA HIS A 107 1.27 -16.10 -7.30
C HIS A 107 0.21 -16.43 -6.24
N GLY A 108 -1.05 -16.52 -6.66
CA GLY A 108 -2.17 -16.89 -5.80
C GLY A 108 -2.35 -15.92 -4.63
N ASN A 109 -2.41 -16.47 -3.41
CA ASN A 109 -2.68 -15.72 -2.18
C ASN A 109 -1.41 -15.48 -1.33
N LEU A 110 -0.23 -15.59 -1.94
CA LEU A 110 1.04 -15.33 -1.27
C LEU A 110 1.30 -13.82 -1.15
N ILE A 111 2.03 -13.44 -0.12
CA ILE A 111 2.41 -12.05 0.21
C ILE A 111 3.92 -11.93 0.10
N PHE A 112 4.42 -10.83 -0.45
CA PHE A 112 5.85 -10.62 -0.53
C PHE A 112 6.43 -10.41 0.87
N ASN A 113 7.43 -11.21 1.23
CA ASN A 113 8.14 -11.13 2.49
C ASN A 113 9.47 -10.38 2.28
N PRO A 114 9.57 -9.10 2.67
CA PRO A 114 10.80 -8.34 2.50
C PRO A 114 11.97 -8.85 3.34
N HIS A 115 11.73 -9.69 4.35
CA HIS A 115 12.80 -10.24 5.18
C HIS A 115 13.62 -11.32 4.48
N ASN A 116 13.00 -12.10 3.58
CA ASN A 116 13.68 -13.16 2.84
C ASN A 116 13.65 -12.93 1.31
N GLY A 117 12.99 -11.88 0.84
CA GLY A 117 12.89 -11.52 -0.57
C GLY A 117 12.02 -12.48 -1.39
N GLN A 118 11.09 -13.20 -0.78
CA GLN A 118 10.27 -14.22 -1.44
C GLN A 118 8.78 -14.03 -1.15
N CYS A 119 7.95 -14.61 -2.01
CA CYS A 119 6.52 -14.72 -1.75
C CYS A 119 6.29 -15.83 -0.72
N ASP A 120 5.68 -15.46 0.40
CA ASP A 120 5.46 -16.33 1.54
C ASP A 120 3.98 -16.26 1.96
N TYR A 121 3.56 -17.14 2.85
CA TYR A 121 2.22 -17.04 3.42
C TYR A 121 2.11 -15.80 4.31
N ARG A 122 0.91 -15.21 4.35
CA ARG A 122 0.60 -14.00 5.14
C ARG A 122 1.09 -14.06 6.60
N TYR A 123 1.01 -15.23 7.22
CA TYR A 123 1.43 -15.45 8.62
C TYR A 123 2.95 -15.51 8.82
N ASN A 124 3.74 -15.59 7.75
CA ASN A 124 5.21 -15.55 7.80
C ASN A 124 5.76 -14.15 7.51
N VAL A 125 4.91 -13.17 7.20
CA VAL A 125 5.30 -11.80 6.87
C VAL A 125 5.10 -10.90 8.10
N PRO A 126 6.18 -10.49 8.81
CA PRO A 126 6.08 -9.74 10.07
C PRO A 126 5.30 -8.43 9.98
N GLU A 127 5.33 -7.77 8.82
CA GLU A 127 4.61 -6.54 8.55
C GLU A 127 3.09 -6.74 8.51
N CYS A 128 2.62 -7.94 8.17
CA CYS A 128 1.20 -8.30 8.22
C CYS A 128 0.64 -8.39 9.65
N HIS A 129 1.49 -8.67 10.64
CA HIS A 129 1.09 -8.79 12.04
C HIS A 129 1.04 -7.44 12.75
N ARG A 130 1.71 -6.42 12.22
CA ARG A 130 1.67 -5.05 12.75
C ARG A 130 0.46 -4.29 12.21
N MET A 131 -0.73 -4.81 12.49
CA MET A 131 -1.93 -3.97 12.53
C MET A 131 -1.88 -3.12 13.79
N PRO A 132 -2.13 -1.80 13.72
CA PRO A 132 -2.27 -0.98 14.91
C PRO A 132 -3.34 -1.60 15.80
N ARG A 133 -3.10 -1.66 17.12
CA ARG A 133 -4.05 -2.19 18.10
C ARG A 133 -5.46 -1.57 17.98
N ALA A 134 -5.51 -0.31 17.51
CA ALA A 134 -6.73 0.44 17.19
C ALA A 134 -7.60 -0.15 16.05
N ALA A 135 -7.04 -0.97 15.15
CA ALA A 135 -7.79 -1.64 14.08
C ALA A 135 -8.33 -3.03 14.48
N VAL A 136 -7.82 -3.60 15.58
CA VAL A 136 -8.23 -4.92 16.08
C VAL A 136 -9.45 -4.79 17.02
N GLU A 137 -9.57 -3.66 17.72
CA GLU A 137 -10.63 -3.42 18.72
C GLU A 137 -12.00 -3.13 18.09
N SER A 138 -12.06 -2.85 16.77
CA SER A 138 -13.29 -2.57 16.03
C SER A 138 -13.80 -3.72 15.16
N ALA A 139 -13.07 -4.85 15.09
CA ALA A 139 -13.47 -6.02 14.31
C ALA A 139 -13.87 -7.18 15.23
N GLN A 140 -15.15 -7.22 15.62
CA GLN A 140 -15.77 -8.41 16.22
C GLN A 140 -15.78 -9.55 15.18
N MET A 141 -14.74 -10.39 15.15
CA MET A 141 -14.68 -11.58 14.29
C MET A 141 -15.19 -12.82 15.05
N PRO A 142 -16.23 -13.53 14.55
CA PRO A 142 -16.96 -14.57 15.30
C PRO A 142 -16.30 -15.95 15.38
N TRP A 143 -15.01 -16.10 15.05
CA TRP A 143 -14.35 -17.42 15.02
C TRP A 143 -13.02 -17.50 15.78
N TYR A 144 -12.66 -16.49 16.58
CA TYR A 144 -11.63 -16.71 17.59
C TYR A 144 -12.30 -17.37 18.80
N PRO A 145 -11.91 -18.59 19.22
CA PRO A 145 -12.39 -19.12 20.48
C PRO A 145 -11.94 -18.14 21.56
N GLN A 146 -12.91 -17.52 22.23
CA GLN A 146 -12.62 -16.67 23.37
C GLN A 146 -12.09 -17.59 24.47
N ILE A 147 -10.77 -17.78 24.53
CA ILE A 147 -10.12 -18.13 25.79
C ILE A 147 -10.20 -16.85 26.61
N LEU A 148 -11.38 -16.64 27.20
CA LEU A 148 -11.67 -15.54 28.09
C LEU A 148 -10.71 -15.63 29.26
N ALA A 149 -10.17 -14.47 29.60
CA ALA A 149 -9.59 -14.19 30.88
C ALA A 149 -10.53 -14.62 32.02
N SER A 150 -10.05 -15.54 32.84
CA SER A 150 -10.32 -15.62 34.27
C SER A 150 -8.92 -15.66 34.90
N ASP A 151 -8.41 -14.69 35.63
CA ASP A 151 -9.04 -13.74 36.53
C ASP A 151 -8.20 -12.47 36.60
N ALA A 152 -8.87 -11.33 36.63
CA ALA A 152 -8.30 -10.12 37.18
C ALA A 152 -9.40 -9.32 37.88
N THR A 153 -9.73 -9.71 39.12
CA THR A 153 -10.15 -8.74 40.14
C THR A 153 -9.87 -9.29 41.55
N MET A 154 -8.70 -8.95 42.10
CA MET A 154 -8.50 -8.24 43.38
C MET A 154 -7.01 -8.14 43.69
#